data_AF-A0A2D7G273-F1
#
_entry.id   AF-A0A2D7G273-F1
#
_cell.length_a   1.000
_cell.length_b   1.000
_cell.length_c   1.000
_cell.angle_alpha   90.00
_cell.angle_beta   90.00
_cell.angle_gamma   90.00
#
_symmetry.space_group_name_H-M   'P 1'
#
loop_
_entity.id
_entity.type
_entity.pdbx_description
1 polymer ?
#
loop_
_entity_poly.entity_id
_entity_poly.type
_entity_poly.pdbx_seq_one_letter_code
_entity_poly.pdbx_strand_id
1 'polypeptide(L)' 'MICIKADVPQAICDIDDELKAIYHSKDTVCIWTFKTRPDRNQFMDDTAGMSKSDREKHFEMFYL' A
#
# COMPACT_ATOMS: atom_id res chain seq x y z
N MET A 1 6.38 -9.75 -13.66
CA MET A 1 5.55 -10.41 -12.62
C MET A 1 6.49 -11.23 -11.75
N ILE A 2 6.64 -10.86 -10.49
CA ILE A 2 7.28 -11.69 -9.46
C ILE A 2 6.15 -12.27 -8.63
N CYS A 3 6.14 -13.59 -8.42
CA CYS A 3 5.11 -14.26 -7.65
C CYS A 3 5.73 -14.88 -6.40
N ILE A 4 5.25 -14.49 -5.23
CA ILE A 4 5.65 -15.05 -3.94
C ILE A 4 4.49 -15.92 -3.47
N LYS A 5 4.74 -17.23 -3.32
CA LYS A 5 3.72 -18.14 -2.79
C LYS A 5 3.54 -17.87 -1.30
N ALA A 6 2.32 -17.50 -0.91
CA ALA A 6 1.94 -17.23 0.48
C ALA A 6 0.45 -17.53 0.68
N ASP A 7 0.06 -17.83 1.92
CA ASP A 7 -1.34 -17.92 2.31
C ASP A 7 -1.86 -16.49 2.58
N VAL A 8 -2.51 -15.89 1.59
CA VAL A 8 -3.00 -14.50 1.67
C VAL A 8 -4.43 -14.49 2.25
N PRO A 9 -4.74 -13.67 3.27
CA PRO A 9 -6.08 -13.57 3.81
C PRO A 9 -7.12 -13.12 2.77
N GLN A 10 -8.31 -13.73 2.76
CA GLN A 10 -9.36 -13.42 1.80
C GLN A 10 -9.76 -11.93 1.80
N ALA A 11 -9.81 -11.30 2.99
CA ALA A 11 -10.10 -9.88 3.10
C ALA A 11 -9.11 -8.97 2.34
N ILE A 12 -7.86 -9.41 2.17
CA ILE A 12 -6.86 -8.71 1.34
C ILE A 12 -7.12 -8.97 -0.15
N CYS A 13 -7.52 -10.19 -0.51
CA CYS A 13 -7.88 -10.56 -1.89
C CYS A 13 -9.14 -9.81 -2.39
N ASP A 14 -10.07 -9.50 -1.49
CA ASP A 14 -11.35 -8.86 -1.84
C ASP A 14 -11.22 -7.37 -2.12
N ILE A 15 -10.14 -6.73 -1.68
CA ILE A 15 -9.86 -5.32 -1.99
C ILE A 15 -9.37 -5.24 -3.45
N ASP A 16 -9.84 -4.25 -4.21
CA ASP A 16 -9.36 -4.01 -5.58
C ASP A 16 -7.85 -3.69 -5.61
N ASP A 17 -7.10 -4.32 -6.49
CA ASP A 17 -5.66 -4.09 -6.65
C ASP A 17 -5.33 -2.68 -7.15
N GLU A 18 -6.26 -2.00 -7.82
CA GLU A 18 -6.11 -0.59 -8.18
C GLU A 18 -6.18 0.35 -6.96
N LEU A 19 -6.70 -0.13 -5.83
CA LEU A 19 -6.90 0.62 -4.59
C LEU A 19 -5.86 0.28 -3.52
N LYS A 20 -4.79 -0.43 -3.87
CA LYS A 20 -3.70 -0.79 -2.94
C LYS A 20 -2.39 -0.11 -3.33
N ALA A 21 -1.62 0.29 -2.33
CA ALA A 21 -0.19 0.55 -2.45
C ALA A 21 0.58 -0.47 -1.60
N ILE A 22 1.65 -1.02 -2.15
CA ILE A 22 2.42 -2.09 -1.51
C ILE A 22 3.81 -1.56 -1.14
N TYR A 23 4.24 -1.88 0.07
CA TYR A 23 5.64 -1.78 0.49
C TYR A 23 6.08 -3.13 1.03
N HIS A 24 7.33 -3.48 0.85
CA HIS A 24 7.89 -4.69 1.41
C HIS A 24 9.23 -4.42 2.09
N SER A 25 9.51 -5.17 3.13
CA SER A 25 10.83 -5.30 3.72
C SER A 25 11.28 -6.76 3.64
N LYS A 26 12.38 -7.11 4.32
CA LYS A 26 12.86 -8.49 4.39
C LYS A 26 11.79 -9.45 4.95
N ASP A 27 11.04 -9.00 5.95
CA ASP A 27 10.19 -9.86 6.77
C ASP A 27 8.70 -9.46 6.74
N THR A 28 8.34 -8.38 6.02
CA THR A 28 6.96 -7.87 5.99
C THR A 28 6.53 -7.40 4.62
N VAL A 29 5.24 -7.57 4.32
CA VAL A 29 4.54 -6.86 3.24
C VAL A 29 3.49 -5.97 3.90
N CYS A 30 3.54 -4.68 3.61
CA CYS A 30 2.61 -3.67 4.08
C CYS A 30 1.70 -3.27 2.92
N ILE A 31 0.40 -3.13 3.19
CA ILE A 31 -0.61 -2.74 2.21
C ILE A 31 -1.33 -1.53 2.76
N TRP A 32 -1.28 -0.42 2.05
CA TRP A 32 -2.18 0.71 2.26
C TRP A 32 -3.34 0.61 1.27
N THR A 33 -4.54 0.95 1.73
CA THR A 33 -5.79 0.83 0.97
C THR A 33 -6.41 2.20 0.81
N PHE A 34 -6.97 2.49 -0.37
CA PHE A 34 -7.48 3.80 -0.71
C PHE A 34 -8.95 3.73 -1.14
N LYS A 35 -9.68 4.84 -0.97
CA LYS A 35 -11.06 4.95 -1.42
C LYS A 35 -11.17 5.06 -2.95
N THR A 36 -10.17 5.69 -3.58
CA THR A 36 -10.15 5.92 -5.01
C THR A 36 -8.76 5.68 -5.61
N ARG A 37 -8.72 5.33 -6.89
CA ARG A 37 -7.47 5.16 -7.66
C ARG A 37 -6.65 6.47 -7.74
N PRO A 38 -7.25 7.66 -7.96
CA PRO A 38 -6.52 8.93 -7.86
C PRO A 38 -5.83 9.13 -6.52
N ASP A 39 -6.49 8.83 -5.39
CA ASP A 39 -5.89 8.95 -4.06
C ASP A 39 -4.66 8.03 -3.91
N ARG A 40 -4.79 6.78 -4.35
CA ARG A 40 -3.67 5.82 -4.38
C ARG A 40 -2.51 6.36 -5.19
N ASN A 41 -2.78 6.90 -6.38
CA ASN A 41 -1.75 7.40 -7.27
C ASN A 41 -1.03 8.62 -6.66
N GLN A 42 -1.79 9.58 -6.11
CA GLN A 42 -1.23 10.75 -5.46
C GLN A 42 -0.34 10.36 -4.27
N PHE A 43 -0.79 9.41 -3.44
CA PHE A 43 0.04 8.87 -2.35
C PHE A 43 1.36 8.28 -2.84
N MET A 44 1.35 7.57 -3.97
CA MET A 44 2.57 6.98 -4.54
C MET A 44 3.55 8.05 -5.03
N ASP A 45 3.03 9.11 -5.64
CA ASP A 45 3.82 10.24 -6.14
C ASP A 45 4.41 11.05 -4.98
N ASP A 46 3.58 11.40 -3.98
CA ASP A 46 3.99 12.24 -2.85
C ASP A 46 4.98 11.53 -1.92
N THR A 47 4.91 10.21 -1.83
CA THR A 47 5.76 9.41 -0.94
C THR A 47 6.94 8.74 -1.63
N ALA A 48 7.27 9.17 -2.85
CA ALA A 48 8.46 8.70 -3.56
C ALA A 48 9.73 9.01 -2.75
N GLY A 49 10.56 7.98 -2.52
CA GLY A 49 11.81 8.11 -1.75
C GLY A 49 11.66 8.20 -0.23
N MET A 50 10.43 8.24 0.31
CA MET A 50 10.20 8.26 1.75
C MET A 50 10.46 6.91 2.42
N SER A 51 10.86 6.95 3.69
CA SER A 51 10.93 5.76 4.54
C SER A 51 9.54 5.17 4.79
N LYS A 52 9.45 3.92 5.25
CA LYS A 52 8.17 3.31 5.64
C LYS A 52 7.44 4.15 6.69
N SER A 53 8.15 4.63 7.71
CA SER A 53 7.55 5.42 8.78
C SER A 53 7.04 6.77 8.29
N ASP A 54 7.70 7.39 7.32
CA ASP A 54 7.24 8.67 6.77
C ASP A 54 6.03 8.46 5.84
N ARG A 55 6.00 7.36 5.09
CA ARG A 55 4.82 6.91 4.34
C ARG A 55 3.61 6.68 5.23
N GLU A 56 3.80 6.00 6.36
CA GLU A 56 2.74 5.71 7.32
C GLU A 56 2.16 7.00 7.91
N LYS A 57 3.01 7.94 8.34
CA LYS A 57 2.57 9.27 8.79
C LYS A 57 1.84 10.05 7.70
N HIS A 58 2.34 10.03 6.47
CA HIS A 58 1.67 10.70 5.36
C HIS A 58 0.29 10.08 5.10
N PHE A 59 0.18 8.75 5.15
CA PHE A 59 -1.09 8.05 5.00
C PHE A 59 -2.10 8.47 6.09
N GLU A 60 -1.66 8.49 7.35
CA GLU A 60 -2.47 8.92 8.49
C GLU A 60 -2.97 10.35 8.39
N MET A 61 -2.17 11.27 7.84
CA MET A 61 -2.55 12.67 7.73
C MET A 61 -3.57 12.98 6.62
N PHE A 62 -3.57 12.21 5.54
CA PHE A 62 -4.30 12.56 4.30
C PHE A 62 -5.38 11.56 3.89
N TYR A 63 -5.34 10.30 4.36
CA TYR A 63 -6.17 9.22 3.82
C TYR A 63 -6.92 8.39 4.88
N LEU A 64 -6.60 8.55 6.18
CA LEU A 64 -7.35 8.00 7.32
C LEU A 64 -8.42 9.00 7.80
#